data_AF-A0A455UJL1-F1
#
_entry.id   AF-A0A455UJL1-F1
#
_cell.length_a   1.000
_cell.length_b   1.000
_cell.length_c   1.000
_cell.angle_alpha   90.00
_cell.angle_beta   90.00
_cell.angle_gamma   90.00
#
_symmetry.space_group_name_H-M   'P 1'
#
loop_
_entity.id
_entity.type
_entity.pdbx_description
1 polymer ?
#
loop_
_entity_poly.entity_id
_entity_poly.type
_entity_poly.pdbx_seq_one_letter_code
_entity_poly.pdbx_strand_id
1 'polypeptide(L)'
;MATRSGSKGAEGGRVKVKALVTPRVDRNVAFMPFHFGGMFQGESLRDRYPDGSDPYIIGEAANTATTYGYDPVTLMQETKCTICRIERA
;
A
#
# COMPACT_ATOMS: atom_id res chain seq x y z
N MET A 1 -20.27 9.95 5.12
CA MET A 1 -20.67 9.51 3.76
C MET A 1 -19.49 8.75 3.18
N ALA A 2 -19.61 7.44 2.95
CA ALA A 2 -18.44 6.55 2.77
C ALA A 2 -18.46 5.74 1.46
N THR A 3 -17.34 5.74 0.75
CA THR A 3 -16.89 4.76 -0.26
C THR A 3 -15.56 4.12 0.27
N ARG A 4 -14.89 3.10 -0.28
CA ARG A 4 -14.89 2.32 -1.54
C ARG A 4 -13.85 2.67 -2.64
N SER A 5 -12.75 3.36 -2.31
CA SER A 5 -11.46 3.10 -2.97
C SER A 5 -10.72 1.96 -2.29
N GLY A 6 -10.15 1.10 -3.13
CA GLY A 6 -8.86 0.49 -2.86
C GLY A 6 -8.14 0.43 -4.19
N SER A 7 -6.84 0.76 -4.23
CA SER A 7 -6.07 0.57 -5.45
C SER A 7 -6.01 -0.93 -5.75
N LYS A 8 -6.36 -1.36 -6.96
CA LYS A 8 -6.21 -2.77 -7.37
C LYS A 8 -4.79 -2.96 -7.91
N GLY A 9 -3.94 -3.69 -7.16
CA GLY A 9 -2.61 -4.10 -7.60
C GLY A 9 -2.65 -5.16 -8.70
N ALA A 10 -1.49 -5.53 -9.23
CA ALA A 10 -1.34 -6.39 -10.41
C ALA A 10 -2.14 -7.70 -10.32
N GLU A 11 -2.14 -8.34 -9.15
CA GLU A 11 -2.82 -9.63 -8.89
C GLU A 11 -4.18 -9.50 -8.19
N GLY A 12 -4.72 -8.29 -8.11
CA GLY A 12 -6.02 -8.05 -7.46
C GLY A 12 -5.97 -7.83 -5.95
N GLY A 13 -4.78 -7.86 -5.33
CA GLY A 13 -4.56 -7.30 -4.01
C GLY A 13 -5.00 -5.83 -3.94
N ARG A 14 -5.47 -5.38 -2.77
CA ARG A 14 -6.02 -4.03 -2.59
C ARG A 14 -5.51 -3.39 -1.30
N VAL A 15 -5.26 -2.08 -1.36
CA VAL A 15 -4.95 -1.26 -0.19
C VAL A 15 -5.79 0.02 -0.16
N LYS A 16 -6.17 0.44 1.04
CA LYS A 16 -6.89 1.68 1.34
C LYS A 16 -5.95 2.66 2.03
N VAL A 17 -5.65 3.76 1.37
CA VAL A 17 -4.72 4.80 1.84
C VAL A 17 -5.34 6.19 1.76
N LYS A 18 -4.78 7.16 2.50
CA LYS A 18 -5.08 8.59 2.29
C LYS A 18 -4.24 9.10 1.11
N ALA A 19 -4.88 9.75 0.15
CA ALA A 19 -4.19 10.36 -0.99
C ALA A 19 -3.49 11.66 -0.58
N LEU A 20 -2.20 11.79 -0.91
CA LEU A 20 -1.46 13.05 -0.88
C LEU A 20 -1.29 13.55 -2.32
N VAL A 21 -2.09 14.53 -2.72
CA VAL A 21 -1.96 15.16 -4.04
C VAL A 21 -0.81 16.18 -3.98
N THR A 22 0.22 16.00 -4.82
CA THR A 22 1.44 16.81 -4.78
C THR A 22 2.08 16.87 -6.18
N PRO A 23 2.63 18.02 -6.62
CA PRO A 23 3.30 18.13 -7.92
C PRO A 23 4.68 17.45 -7.97
N ARG A 24 5.12 16.80 -6.87
CA ARG A 24 6.42 16.09 -6.78
C ARG A 24 6.43 14.70 -7.42
N VAL A 25 5.28 14.20 -7.86
CA VAL A 25 5.13 12.88 -8.48
C VAL A 25 4.67 13.10 -9.93
N ASP A 26 5.33 12.43 -10.87
CA ASP A 26 5.07 12.60 -12.29
C ASP A 26 3.69 12.05 -12.70
N ARG A 27 3.19 12.52 -13.85
CA ARG A 27 1.89 12.15 -14.38
C ARG A 27 1.82 10.64 -14.64
N ASN A 28 0.72 10.03 -14.21
CA ASN A 28 0.46 8.58 -14.26
C ASN A 28 1.36 7.72 -13.35
N VAL A 29 2.21 8.31 -12.51
CA VAL A 29 2.96 7.60 -11.48
C VAL A 29 2.23 7.68 -10.14
N ALA A 30 2.20 6.58 -9.40
CA ALA A 30 1.71 6.52 -8.02
C ALA A 30 2.89 6.22 -7.09
N PHE A 31 3.16 7.11 -6.14
CA PHE A 31 4.17 6.88 -5.10
C PHE A 31 3.50 6.46 -3.79
N MET A 32 3.94 5.34 -3.22
CA MET A 32 3.46 4.83 -1.94
C MET A 32 4.66 4.49 -1.03
N PRO A 33 4.75 5.07 0.17
CA PRO A 33 5.73 4.67 1.18
C PRO A 33 5.61 3.19 1.55
N PHE A 34 6.74 2.50 1.65
CA PHE A 34 6.79 1.07 1.96
C PHE A 34 6.34 0.74 3.40
N HIS A 35 6.76 1.57 4.37
CA HIS A 35 6.68 1.28 5.80
C HIS A 35 5.35 1.69 6.47
N PHE A 36 4.21 1.38 5.83
CA PHE A 36 2.91 1.47 6.51
C PHE A 36 2.55 0.14 7.18
N GLY A 37 1.95 0.22 8.36
CA GLY A 37 1.49 -0.94 9.12
C GLY A 37 0.32 -0.60 10.04
N GLY A 38 -0.21 -1.59 10.75
CA GLY A 38 -1.34 -1.42 11.69
C GLY A 38 -2.73 -1.36 11.03
N MET A 39 -2.83 -1.59 9.72
CA MET A 39 -4.08 -1.96 9.05
C MET A 39 -3.89 -3.26 8.27
N PHE A 40 -4.93 -4.09 8.23
CA PHE A 40 -4.98 -5.33 7.45
C PHE A 40 -6.40 -5.59 6.95
N GLN A 41 -6.56 -5.77 5.63
CA GLN A 41 -7.86 -5.96 4.97
C GLN A 41 -8.87 -4.84 5.27
N GLY A 42 -8.37 -3.62 5.43
CA GLY A 42 -9.15 -2.42 5.78
C GLY A 42 -9.49 -2.25 7.26
N GLU A 43 -9.18 -3.23 8.13
CA GLU A 43 -9.38 -3.16 9.58
C GLU A 43 -8.11 -2.67 10.30
N SER A 44 -8.28 -1.93 11.40
CA SER A 44 -7.12 -1.50 12.20
C SER A 44 -6.72 -2.59 13.20
N LEU A 45 -5.41 -2.80 13.32
CA LEU A 45 -4.79 -3.73 14.28
C LEU A 45 -4.05 -2.97 15.40
N ARG A 46 -4.38 -1.69 15.63
CA ARG A 46 -3.68 -0.81 16.59
C ARG A 46 -3.74 -1.36 18.02
N ASP A 47 -4.85 -1.98 18.37
CA ASP A 47 -5.13 -2.69 19.62
C ASP A 47 -4.18 -3.87 19.91
N ARG A 48 -3.46 -4.36 18.90
CA ARG A 48 -2.52 -5.49 19.01
C ARG A 48 -1.07 -5.07 19.28
N TYR A 49 -0.78 -3.77 19.25
CA TYR A 49 0.55 -3.26 19.57
C TYR A 49 0.68 -3.08 21.10
N PRO A 50 1.78 -3.53 21.72
CA PRO A 50 2.13 -3.13 23.08
C PRO A 50 2.16 -1.60 23.24
N ASP A 51 1.86 -1.11 24.44
CA ASP A 51 1.79 0.32 24.73
C ASP A 51 3.06 1.06 24.29
N GLY A 52 2.88 2.14 23.52
CA GLY A 52 3.97 2.96 23.00
C GLY A 52 4.78 2.35 21.84
N SER A 53 4.36 1.21 21.28
CA SER A 53 5.03 0.56 20.13
C SER A 53 4.24 0.63 18.81
N ASP A 54 3.10 1.33 18.80
CA ASP A 54 2.26 1.44 17.61
C ASP A 54 2.84 2.41 16.56
N PRO A 55 2.60 2.19 15.25
CA PRO A 55 3.19 3.03 14.21
C PRO A 55 2.65 4.46 14.23
N TYR A 56 3.55 5.46 14.19
CA TYR A 56 3.19 6.88 14.02
C TYR A 56 2.25 7.15 12.84
N ILE A 57 2.36 6.35 11.77
CA ILE A 57 1.47 6.41 10.61
C ILE A 57 0.90 5.02 10.36
N ILE A 58 -0.40 4.88 10.60
CA ILE A 58 -1.14 3.64 10.39
C ILE A 58 -1.70 3.56 8.97
N GLY A 59 -1.51 2.42 8.31
CA GLY A 59 -1.95 2.15 6.94
C GLY A 59 -1.72 0.69 6.55
N GLU A 60 -2.24 0.30 5.39
CA GLU A 60 -1.99 -1.04 4.84
C GLU A 60 -0.63 -1.08 4.14
N ALA A 61 0.06 -2.23 4.24
CA ALA A 61 1.40 -2.41 3.73
C ALA A 61 1.46 -2.29 2.19
N ALA A 62 2.48 -1.60 1.67
CA ALA A 62 2.63 -1.37 0.23
C ALA A 62 2.68 -2.68 -0.57
N ASN A 63 3.30 -3.72 0.01
CA ASN A 63 3.50 -5.04 -0.58
C ASN A 63 2.18 -5.76 -0.93
N THR A 64 1.07 -5.42 -0.26
CA THR A 64 -0.26 -5.97 -0.55
C THR A 64 -0.79 -5.54 -1.94
N ALA A 65 -0.18 -4.52 -2.56
CA ALA A 65 -0.52 -4.05 -3.90
C ALA A 65 0.62 -4.24 -4.93
N THR A 66 1.77 -4.80 -4.56
CA THR A 66 2.88 -5.11 -5.49
C THR A 66 2.64 -6.44 -6.23
N THR A 67 3.52 -6.75 -7.18
CA THR A 67 3.55 -8.03 -7.89
C THR A 67 4.27 -9.12 -7.08
N TYR A 68 4.06 -10.38 -7.43
CA TYR A 68 4.79 -11.55 -6.95
C TYR A 68 6.14 -11.78 -7.65
N GLY A 69 6.53 -10.90 -8.58
CA GLY A 69 7.74 -11.06 -9.39
C GLY A 69 9.03 -11.18 -8.56
N TYR A 70 9.92 -12.08 -8.98
CA TYR A 70 11.27 -12.25 -8.45
C TYR A 70 12.28 -12.35 -9.60
N ASP A 71 13.48 -11.81 -9.39
CA ASP A 71 14.62 -12.05 -10.27
C ASP A 71 15.05 -13.53 -10.21
N PRO A 72 15.15 -14.26 -11.35
CA PRO A 72 15.38 -15.70 -11.35
C PRO A 72 16.82 -16.12 -10.96
N VAL A 73 17.76 -15.17 -10.87
CA VAL A 73 19.17 -15.46 -10.53
C VAL A 73 19.45 -15.21 -9.05
N THR A 74 18.93 -14.12 -8.51
CA THR A 74 19.21 -13.62 -7.15
C THR A 74 18.06 -13.83 -6.16
N LEU A 75 16.87 -14.20 -6.67
CA LEU A 75 15.62 -14.27 -5.90
C LEU A 75 15.25 -12.93 -5.22
N MET A 76 15.67 -11.80 -5.81
CA MET A 76 15.31 -10.45 -5.36
C MET A 76 13.88 -10.10 -5.79
N GLN A 77 13.05 -9.61 -4.86
CA GLN A 77 11.64 -9.26 -5.15
C GLN A 77 11.51 -7.99 -6.02
N GLU A 78 10.69 -8.08 -7.07
CA GLU A 78 10.27 -6.94 -7.90
C GLU A 78 9.34 -6.01 -7.12
N THR A 79 9.94 -5.02 -6.45
CA THR A 79 9.26 -4.11 -5.51
C THR A 79 9.11 -2.68 -6.02
N LYS A 80 9.59 -2.38 -7.23
CA LYS A 80 9.67 -1.01 -7.79
C LYS A 80 8.76 -0.78 -8.99
N CYS A 81 8.36 -1.84 -9.68
CA CYS A 81 7.49 -1.78 -10.85
C CYS A 81 6.19 -2.53 -10.56
N THR A 82 5.05 -1.85 -10.66
CA THR A 82 3.74 -2.51 -10.64
C THR A 82 2.70 -1.64 -11.33
N ILE A 83 1.69 -2.27 -11.92
CA ILE A 83 0.53 -1.57 -12.50
C ILE A 83 -0.60 -1.65 -11.47
N CYS A 84 -1.23 -0.52 -11.18
CA CYS A 84 -2.41 -0.48 -10.33
C CYS A 84 -3.52 0.41 -10.90
N ARG A 85 -4.77 0.11 -10.55
CA ARG A 85 -5.92 1.00 -10.80
C ARG A 85 -6.28 1.72 -9.51
N ILE A 86 -6.27 3.06 -9.52
CA ILE A 86 -6.73 3.89 -8.39
C ILE A 86 -8.23 4.19 -8.55
N GLU A 87 -8.96 4.13 -7.44
CA GLU A 87 -10.40 4.46 -7.33
C GLU A 87 -10.60 5.46 -6.17
N ARG A 88 -11.84 5.90 -5.90
CA ARG A 88 -12.16 6.90 -4.85
C ARG A 88 -13.01 6.32 -3.69
N ALA A 89 -12.57 6.56 -2.45
CA ALA A 89 -13.28 6.27 -1.18
C ALA A 89 -14.11 7.46 -0.71
#